data_AF-A0A9R0Q7I1-F1
#
_entry.id   AF-A0A9R0Q7I1-F1
#
_cell.length_a   1.000
_cell.length_b   1.000
_cell.length_c   1.000
_cell.angle_alpha   90.00
_cell.angle_beta   90.00
_cell.angle_gamma   90.00
#
_symmetry.space_group_name_H-M   'P 1'
#
loop_
_entity.id
_entity.type
_entity.pdbx_description
1 polymer ?
#
loop_
_entity_poly.entity_id
_entity_poly.type
_entity_poly.pdbx_seq_one_letter_code
_entity_poly.pdbx_strand_id
1 'polypeptide(L)'
;MERGSGSCFHGIVCHWLVLVLIWLCGCQHVLSQQTTLKPKDKFLLSDPPIGLFDPIEISPSVLPHNTNPVEPLSPMYPNYTSYDPVLTGKCHVNFSDLSFIMDKTASDCSVPLAPLVADVICCPQVSSLMDIFQAAYGGGNNTLVLNQASANACFSDIMSILASKGANTNIPELCTLRPSNLTDASCPVKDISSFERMVNVSKLLDACSSVDPLKECCRPVCQPAIVEAAVHISSGGASMFGSTTIPGSAAGINTVSDCKGVVHSYLSMKLSSEVANTAFRVLSGCKVNKVCPLEFDDPSSVVKACGKASSRPSCCTALQSYIATRQKQIFVTNLQAINCATMFGSMLQKAGVGNDIYGLCDIDLKDFSLQV
;
A
#
# COMPACT_ATOMS: atom_id res chain seq x y z
N MET A 1 -7.31 93.15 9.29
CA MET A 1 -8.35 92.52 8.47
C MET A 1 -7.67 91.44 7.65
N GLU A 2 -7.69 90.18 8.08
CA GLU A 2 -8.84 89.23 8.02
C GLU A 2 -9.28 88.95 6.57
N ARG A 3 -9.72 87.76 6.14
CA ARG A 3 -9.72 86.35 6.56
C ARG A 3 -10.62 85.65 5.51
N GLY A 4 -10.40 84.35 5.24
CA GLY A 4 -11.42 83.41 4.73
C GLY A 4 -11.25 83.05 3.25
N SER A 5 -10.69 81.92 2.84
CA SER A 5 -10.80 80.50 3.25
C SER A 5 -12.12 79.84 2.81
N GLY A 6 -12.02 78.88 1.89
CA GLY A 6 -13.16 78.10 1.42
C GLY A 6 -12.91 77.21 0.20
N SER A 7 -11.88 76.36 0.20
CA SER A 7 -11.82 75.23 -0.75
C SER A 7 -11.07 73.99 -0.23
N CYS A 8 -11.13 73.75 1.09
CA CYS A 8 -10.58 72.54 1.73
C CYS A 8 -11.65 71.48 2.07
N PHE A 9 -12.90 71.64 1.65
CA PHE A 9 -14.00 70.76 2.10
C PHE A 9 -14.30 69.57 1.17
N HIS A 10 -13.84 69.54 -0.08
CA HIS A 10 -14.21 68.47 -1.01
C HIS A 10 -13.25 67.26 -1.03
N GLY A 11 -11.95 67.49 -0.78
CA GLY A 11 -10.95 66.40 -0.73
C GLY A 11 -11.01 65.55 0.54
N ILE A 12 -11.40 66.14 1.66
CA ILE A 12 -11.48 65.45 2.97
C ILE A 12 -12.69 64.49 3.00
N VAL A 13 -13.81 64.86 2.37
CA VAL A 13 -15.03 64.03 2.33
C VAL A 13 -14.82 62.76 1.47
N CYS A 14 -14.09 62.86 0.35
CA CYS A 14 -13.74 61.69 -0.45
C CYS A 14 -12.76 60.76 0.28
N HIS A 15 -11.79 61.29 1.02
CA HIS A 15 -10.83 60.47 1.77
C HIS A 15 -11.49 59.73 2.94
N TRP A 16 -12.45 60.35 3.61
CA TRP A 16 -13.23 59.71 4.66
C TRP A 16 -14.17 58.62 4.13
N LEU A 17 -14.79 58.82 2.96
CA LEU A 17 -15.60 57.79 2.31
C LEU A 17 -14.79 56.55 1.93
N VAL A 18 -13.55 56.72 1.45
CA VAL A 18 -12.67 55.59 1.12
C VAL A 18 -12.21 54.85 2.38
N LEU A 19 -11.88 55.56 3.46
CA LEU A 19 -11.51 54.93 4.73
C LEU A 19 -12.68 54.20 5.40
N VAL A 20 -13.91 54.72 5.29
CA VAL A 20 -15.13 54.05 5.77
C VAL A 20 -15.45 52.80 4.94
N LEU A 21 -15.20 52.80 3.62
CA LEU A 21 -15.36 51.61 2.77
C LEU A 21 -14.33 50.51 3.08
N ILE A 22 -13.08 50.90 3.38
CA ILE A 22 -12.04 49.96 3.82
C ILE A 22 -12.36 49.38 5.21
N TRP A 23 -12.92 50.20 6.11
CA TRP A 23 -13.35 49.75 7.43
C TRP A 23 -14.61 48.86 7.39
N LEU A 24 -15.56 49.15 6.49
CA LEU A 24 -16.74 48.31 6.24
C LEU A 24 -16.40 46.97 5.57
N CYS A 25 -15.32 46.89 4.78
CA CYS A 25 -14.80 45.61 4.28
C CYS A 25 -14.01 44.81 5.33
N GLY A 26 -13.47 45.47 6.36
CA GLY A 26 -12.68 44.84 7.43
C GLY A 26 -13.48 44.26 8.60
N CYS A 27 -14.80 44.52 8.67
CA CYS A 27 -15.67 44.11 9.77
C CYS A 27 -16.76 43.09 9.36
N GLN A 28 -16.50 42.22 8.38
CA GLN A 28 -17.19 40.93 8.33
C GLN A 28 -16.52 39.99 9.33
N HIS A 29 -17.00 40.07 10.58
CA HIS A 29 -16.77 39.06 11.60
C HIS A 29 -17.02 37.67 11.03
N VAL A 30 -15.95 36.87 11.00
CA VAL A 30 -15.86 35.57 11.67
C VAL A 30 -17.18 35.16 12.34
N LEU A 31 -18.07 34.53 11.57
CA LEU A 31 -18.89 33.45 12.10
C LEU A 31 -18.03 32.20 11.98
N SER A 32 -17.43 31.81 13.11
CA SER A 32 -16.81 30.51 13.26
C SER A 32 -17.91 29.45 13.12
N GLN A 33 -18.19 29.05 11.89
CA GLN A 33 -18.89 27.82 11.64
C GLN A 33 -17.88 26.72 11.94
N GLN A 34 -18.00 26.12 13.12
CA GLN A 34 -17.32 24.88 13.44
C GLN A 34 -17.89 23.77 12.55
N THR A 35 -17.49 23.79 11.30
CA THR A 35 -17.61 22.66 10.40
C THR A 35 -16.53 21.69 10.86
N THR A 36 -16.94 20.68 11.62
CA THR A 36 -16.12 19.49 11.85
C THR A 36 -15.84 18.87 10.49
N LEU A 37 -14.75 19.29 9.85
CA LEU A 37 -14.20 18.65 8.68
C LEU A 37 -13.68 17.29 9.16
N LYS A 38 -14.53 16.27 9.10
CA LYS A 38 -14.05 14.89 9.03
C LYS A 38 -13.14 14.85 7.79
N PRO A 39 -11.84 14.54 7.89
CA PRO A 39 -11.05 14.27 6.71
C PRO A 39 -11.59 12.95 6.16
N LYS A 40 -12.44 13.05 5.15
CA LYS A 40 -13.02 11.92 4.44
C LYS A 40 -12.59 11.98 2.98
N ASP A 41 -11.31 12.25 2.75
CA ASP A 41 -10.67 12.10 1.46
C ASP A 41 -9.28 11.51 1.70
N LYS A 42 -9.23 10.18 1.64
CA LYS A 42 -7.97 9.46 1.41
C LYS A 42 -7.47 10.00 0.07
N PHE A 43 -6.34 10.70 0.07
CA PHE A 43 -5.66 11.12 -1.17
C PHE A 43 -5.47 9.88 -2.05
N LEU A 44 -6.40 9.67 -3.00
CA LEU A 44 -6.15 8.78 -4.11
C LEU A 44 -5.30 9.58 -5.07
N LEU A 45 -3.98 9.42 -4.95
CA LEU A 45 -3.10 9.68 -6.07
C LEU A 45 -3.61 8.80 -7.21
N SER A 46 -4.04 9.43 -8.30
CA SER A 46 -4.05 8.76 -9.60
C SER A 46 -2.66 8.19 -9.84
N ASP A 47 -2.57 6.98 -10.41
CA ASP A 47 -1.30 6.38 -10.81
C ASP A 47 -0.48 7.44 -11.55
N PRO A 48 0.74 7.79 -11.10
CA PRO A 48 1.55 8.74 -11.81
C PRO A 48 1.87 8.16 -13.19
N PRO A 49 1.86 8.98 -14.26
CA PRO A 49 2.41 8.56 -15.54
C PRO A 49 3.83 8.06 -15.30
N ILE A 50 4.09 6.81 -15.68
CA ILE A 50 5.44 6.26 -15.69
C ILE A 50 6.28 7.19 -16.59
N GLY A 51 7.20 7.94 -15.98
CA GLY A 51 8.17 8.75 -16.71
C GLY A 51 8.05 10.28 -16.64
N LEU A 52 7.36 10.87 -15.65
CA LEU A 52 7.33 12.34 -15.49
C LEU A 52 7.80 12.82 -14.10
N PHE A 53 8.92 12.30 -13.64
CA PHE A 53 9.76 13.05 -12.70
C PHE A 53 11.14 13.11 -13.34
N ASP A 54 11.56 14.32 -13.73
CA ASP A 54 12.98 14.60 -13.89
C ASP A 54 13.67 14.16 -12.58
N PRO A 55 14.88 13.56 -12.63
CA PRO A 55 15.60 13.18 -11.42
C PRO A 55 15.70 14.41 -10.53
N ILE A 56 15.01 14.39 -9.39
CA ILE A 56 15.29 15.36 -8.34
C ILE A 56 16.75 15.09 -7.95
N GLU A 57 17.64 16.09 -8.06
CA GLU A 57 19.06 16.02 -7.66
C GLU A 57 19.24 15.85 -6.13
N ILE A 58 18.33 15.13 -5.48
CA ILE A 58 18.35 14.80 -4.06
C ILE A 58 18.02 13.31 -3.86
N SER A 59 18.56 12.42 -4.70
CA SER A 59 18.58 11.01 -4.33
C SER A 59 19.77 10.80 -3.41
N PRO A 60 19.60 10.25 -2.19
CA PRO A 60 20.72 9.78 -1.40
C PRO A 60 21.52 8.76 -2.22
N SER A 61 22.83 8.67 -1.94
CA SER A 61 23.75 7.80 -2.67
C SER A 61 23.20 6.37 -2.77
N VAL A 62 23.15 5.83 -3.99
CA VAL A 62 22.60 4.49 -4.31
C VAL A 62 23.50 3.36 -3.78
N LEU A 63 24.74 3.69 -3.39
CA LEU A 63 25.73 2.74 -2.93
C LEU A 63 25.98 2.93 -1.43
N PRO A 64 25.54 2.00 -0.55
CA PRO A 64 25.87 2.08 0.86
C PRO A 64 27.39 1.96 1.03
N HIS A 65 28.00 2.90 1.74
CA HIS A 65 29.34 2.71 2.28
C HIS A 65 29.26 1.67 3.41
N ASN A 66 29.43 0.40 3.05
CA ASN A 66 29.40 -0.71 4.00
C ASN A 66 30.79 -0.88 4.63
N THR A 67 30.96 -0.47 5.89
CA THR A 67 32.21 -0.61 6.66
C THR A 67 32.13 -1.63 7.79
N ASN A 68 31.01 -2.34 7.97
CA ASN A 68 30.85 -3.26 9.10
C ASN A 68 31.05 -4.74 8.70
N PRO A 69 31.74 -5.55 9.52
CA PRO A 69 31.87 -6.98 9.29
C PRO A 69 30.51 -7.67 9.43
N VAL A 70 30.22 -8.60 8.52
CA VAL A 70 29.01 -9.43 8.57
C VAL A 70 29.13 -10.41 9.73
N GLU A 71 28.48 -10.10 10.84
CA GLU A 71 28.26 -11.05 11.94
C GLU A 71 27.17 -12.05 11.52
N PRO A 72 27.30 -13.35 11.84
CA PRO A 72 26.27 -14.33 11.48
C PRO A 72 24.95 -13.97 12.18
N LEU A 73 23.94 -13.65 11.36
CA LEU A 73 22.60 -13.34 11.83
C LEU A 73 22.07 -14.51 12.67
N SER A 74 21.78 -14.25 13.95
CA SER A 74 20.97 -15.16 14.77
C SER A 74 19.64 -15.42 14.05
N PRO A 75 19.04 -16.62 14.17
CA PRO A 75 17.79 -16.92 13.46
C PRO A 75 16.76 -15.83 13.77
N MET A 76 16.33 -15.09 12.72
CA MET A 76 15.42 -13.94 12.84
C MET A 76 14.06 -14.32 13.47
N TYR A 77 13.71 -15.61 13.46
CA TYR A 77 12.43 -16.10 13.96
C TYR A 77 12.60 -16.71 15.36
N PRO A 78 11.95 -16.16 16.40
CA PRO A 78 11.95 -16.77 17.72
C PRO A 78 11.19 -18.12 17.70
N ASN A 79 11.60 -19.02 18.58
CA ASN A 79 11.01 -20.35 18.69
C ASN A 79 9.69 -20.26 19.49
N TYR A 80 8.56 -20.58 18.86
CA TYR A 80 7.24 -20.52 19.51
C TYR A 80 6.80 -21.89 20.01
N THR A 81 6.17 -21.92 21.18
CA THR A 81 5.46 -23.11 21.66
C THR A 81 4.17 -23.28 20.89
N SER A 82 4.11 -24.27 19.99
CA SER A 82 2.89 -24.65 19.28
C SER A 82 1.85 -25.19 20.25
N TYR A 83 0.58 -24.90 19.98
CA TYR A 83 -0.56 -25.50 20.67
C TYR A 83 -1.60 -26.02 19.66
N ASP A 84 -2.55 -26.82 20.12
CA ASP A 84 -3.63 -27.34 19.29
C ASP A 84 -4.71 -26.26 19.08
N PRO A 85 -4.95 -25.79 17.84
CA PRO A 85 -5.93 -24.75 17.58
C PRO A 85 -7.37 -25.26 17.77
N VAL A 86 -8.24 -24.41 18.31
CA VAL A 86 -9.68 -24.68 18.37
C VAL A 86 -10.30 -24.32 17.02
N LEU A 87 -10.72 -25.34 16.27
CA LEU A 87 -11.36 -25.20 14.96
C LEU A 87 -12.88 -25.25 15.08
N THR A 88 -13.56 -24.53 14.21
CA THR A 88 -15.02 -24.53 14.07
C THR A 88 -15.56 -25.89 13.59
N GLY A 89 -14.74 -26.67 12.90
CA GLY A 89 -15.13 -27.95 12.29
C GLY A 89 -16.07 -27.82 11.09
N LYS A 90 -16.33 -26.60 10.62
CA LYS A 90 -17.24 -26.31 9.49
C LYS A 90 -16.50 -26.01 8.18
N CYS A 91 -15.17 -25.88 8.24
CA CYS A 91 -14.34 -25.73 7.06
C CYS A 91 -13.93 -27.09 6.51
N HIS A 92 -14.39 -27.44 5.31
CA HIS A 92 -14.16 -28.75 4.69
C HIS A 92 -12.85 -28.80 3.89
N VAL A 93 -11.73 -28.36 4.49
CA VAL A 93 -10.40 -28.39 3.88
C VAL A 93 -9.45 -29.23 4.73
N ASN A 94 -8.62 -30.03 4.06
CA ASN A 94 -7.52 -30.71 4.72
C ASN A 94 -6.34 -29.74 4.91
N PHE A 95 -6.24 -29.12 6.09
CA PHE A 95 -5.17 -28.17 6.41
C PHE A 95 -3.77 -28.79 6.37
N SER A 96 -3.65 -30.12 6.46
CA SER A 96 -2.37 -30.81 6.30
C SER A 96 -1.78 -30.63 4.90
N ASP A 97 -2.61 -30.50 3.88
CA ASP A 97 -2.16 -30.29 2.48
C ASP A 97 -1.65 -28.86 2.26
N LEU A 98 -1.94 -27.95 3.20
CA LEU A 98 -1.52 -26.55 3.17
C LEU A 98 -0.45 -26.23 4.23
N SER A 99 0.03 -27.24 4.98
CA SER A 99 0.91 -27.03 6.14
C SER A 99 2.13 -26.19 5.81
N PHE A 100 2.79 -26.46 4.69
CA PHE A 100 3.96 -25.71 4.23
C PHE A 100 3.68 -24.21 4.07
N ILE A 101 2.56 -23.85 3.41
CA ILE A 101 2.20 -22.45 3.19
C ILE A 101 1.74 -21.81 4.50
N MET A 102 1.04 -22.54 5.36
CA MET A 102 0.62 -22.05 6.67
C MET A 102 1.81 -21.80 7.60
N ASP A 103 2.79 -22.70 7.63
CA ASP A 103 4.03 -22.55 8.41
C ASP A 103 4.83 -21.34 7.93
N LYS A 104 4.99 -21.21 6.61
CA LYS A 104 5.64 -20.03 6.02
C LYS A 104 4.92 -18.74 6.37
N THR A 105 3.59 -18.74 6.30
CA THR A 105 2.76 -17.58 6.66
C THR A 105 2.89 -17.24 8.14
N ALA A 106 2.88 -18.24 9.02
CA ALA A 106 3.05 -18.02 10.45
C ALA A 106 4.44 -17.45 10.78
N SER A 107 5.48 -17.91 10.08
CA SER A 107 6.83 -17.35 10.19
C SER A 107 6.85 -15.89 9.72
N ASP A 108 6.46 -15.64 8.47
CA ASP A 108 6.44 -14.31 7.82
C ASP A 108 5.57 -13.29 8.59
N CYS A 109 4.55 -13.76 9.31
CA CYS A 109 3.66 -12.96 10.16
C CYS A 109 3.83 -13.22 11.66
N SER A 110 5.01 -13.65 12.10
CA SER A 110 5.26 -13.91 13.53
C SER A 110 5.07 -12.65 14.38
N VAL A 111 4.67 -12.81 15.65
CA VAL A 111 4.29 -11.71 16.55
C VAL A 111 5.21 -10.47 16.53
N PRO A 112 6.55 -10.59 16.69
CA PRO A 112 7.44 -9.43 16.77
C PRO A 112 7.71 -8.79 15.40
N LEU A 113 7.53 -9.55 14.31
CA LEU A 113 7.86 -9.13 12.96
C LEU A 113 6.64 -8.56 12.24
N ALA A 114 5.44 -9.13 12.43
CA ALA A 114 4.28 -8.81 11.62
C ALA A 114 3.95 -7.31 11.53
N PRO A 115 3.97 -6.51 12.62
CA PRO A 115 3.72 -5.07 12.51
C PRO A 115 4.79 -4.33 11.70
N LEU A 116 6.04 -4.82 11.75
CA LEU A 116 7.19 -4.22 11.07
C LEU A 116 7.29 -4.65 9.62
N VAL A 117 6.80 -5.83 9.24
CA VAL A 117 6.93 -6.35 7.87
C VAL A 117 5.58 -6.57 7.19
N ALA A 118 4.51 -5.98 7.72
CA ALA A 118 3.14 -6.12 7.26
C ALA A 118 3.03 -5.95 5.74
N ASP A 119 3.46 -4.79 5.23
CA ASP A 119 3.24 -4.42 3.83
C ASP A 119 4.13 -5.20 2.84
N VAL A 120 5.30 -5.64 3.27
CA VAL A 120 6.33 -6.18 2.37
C VAL A 120 6.47 -7.70 2.39
N ILE A 121 6.11 -8.34 3.51
CA ILE A 121 6.34 -9.77 3.74
C ILE A 121 5.05 -10.43 4.22
N CYS A 122 4.50 -9.99 5.35
CA CYS A 122 3.39 -10.68 6.00
C CYS A 122 2.10 -10.65 5.18
N CYS A 123 1.58 -9.47 4.83
CA CYS A 123 0.33 -9.36 4.09
C CYS A 123 0.40 -9.93 2.66
N PRO A 124 1.50 -9.75 1.90
CA PRO A 124 1.74 -10.51 0.67
C PRO A 124 1.62 -12.04 0.85
N GLN A 125 2.21 -12.58 1.91
CA GLN A 125 2.18 -14.01 2.19
C GLN A 125 0.78 -14.48 2.62
N VAL A 126 0.05 -13.71 3.42
CA VAL A 126 -1.32 -14.05 3.83
C VAL A 126 -2.28 -13.98 2.62
N SER A 127 -2.15 -12.97 1.75
CA SER A 127 -2.96 -12.89 0.52
C SER A 127 -2.76 -14.13 -0.35
N SER A 128 -1.50 -14.53 -0.53
CA SER A 128 -1.13 -15.75 -1.26
C SER A 128 -1.72 -17.02 -0.62
N LEU A 129 -1.64 -17.14 0.72
CA LEU A 129 -2.28 -18.24 1.45
C LEU A 129 -3.79 -18.28 1.18
N MET A 130 -4.48 -17.13 1.20
CA MET A 130 -5.92 -17.07 0.96
C MET A 130 -6.28 -17.54 -0.47
N ASP A 131 -5.54 -17.09 -1.48
CA ASP A 131 -5.76 -17.49 -2.87
C ASP A 131 -5.53 -19.00 -3.09
N ILE A 132 -4.51 -19.58 -2.46
CA ILE A 132 -4.23 -21.02 -2.50
C ILE A 132 -5.29 -21.81 -1.72
N PHE A 133 -5.69 -21.29 -0.58
CA PHE A 133 -6.71 -21.89 0.25
C PHE A 133 -8.07 -21.96 -0.47
N GLN A 134 -8.47 -20.89 -1.17
CA GLN A 134 -9.70 -20.88 -1.97
C GLN A 134 -9.71 -22.03 -2.99
N ALA A 135 -8.58 -22.24 -3.67
CA ALA A 135 -8.44 -23.33 -4.64
C ALA A 135 -8.50 -24.71 -3.99
N ALA A 136 -7.85 -24.90 -2.84
CA ALA A 136 -7.89 -26.15 -2.08
C ALA A 136 -9.31 -26.48 -1.61
N TYR A 137 -10.08 -25.48 -1.18
CA TYR A 137 -11.51 -25.63 -0.86
C TYR A 137 -12.33 -26.02 -2.10
N GLY A 138 -12.04 -25.37 -3.23
CA GLY A 138 -12.79 -25.51 -4.48
C GLY A 138 -12.57 -26.80 -5.26
N GLY A 139 -11.38 -27.42 -5.12
CA GLY A 139 -10.92 -28.55 -5.94
C GLY A 139 -11.83 -29.78 -5.90
N GLY A 140 -12.57 -30.00 -4.81
CA GLY A 140 -13.53 -31.11 -4.69
C GLY A 140 -14.91 -30.85 -5.30
N ASN A 141 -15.29 -29.57 -5.50
CA ASN A 141 -16.66 -29.15 -5.80
C ASN A 141 -16.80 -28.36 -7.11
N ASN A 142 -15.73 -28.25 -7.91
CA ASN A 142 -15.70 -27.50 -9.17
C ASN A 142 -16.01 -26.00 -9.02
N THR A 143 -15.75 -25.44 -7.83
CA THR A 143 -15.99 -24.03 -7.49
C THR A 143 -14.67 -23.28 -7.33
N LEU A 144 -14.65 -21.99 -7.66
CA LEU A 144 -13.47 -21.12 -7.49
C LEU A 144 -13.60 -20.18 -6.28
N VAL A 145 -14.77 -20.12 -5.64
CA VAL A 145 -15.08 -19.19 -4.54
C VAL A 145 -15.87 -19.89 -3.43
N LEU A 146 -15.84 -19.34 -2.22
CA LEU A 146 -16.61 -19.86 -1.07
C LEU A 146 -17.97 -19.17 -0.96
N ASN A 147 -18.96 -19.89 -0.39
CA ASN A 147 -20.17 -19.24 0.12
C ASN A 147 -19.86 -18.51 1.44
N GLN A 148 -20.73 -17.56 1.85
CA GLN A 148 -20.47 -16.73 3.03
C GLN A 148 -20.32 -17.52 4.34
N ALA A 149 -21.09 -18.60 4.53
CA ALA A 149 -21.01 -19.38 5.75
C ALA A 149 -19.69 -20.14 5.84
N SER A 150 -19.27 -20.78 4.75
CA SER A 150 -17.97 -21.45 4.62
C SER A 150 -16.82 -20.45 4.75
N ALA A 151 -16.92 -19.28 4.12
CA ALA A 151 -15.90 -18.24 4.20
C ALA A 151 -15.66 -17.78 5.65
N ASN A 152 -16.73 -17.55 6.41
CA ASN A 152 -16.61 -17.16 7.83
C ASN A 152 -15.96 -18.26 8.68
N ALA A 153 -16.38 -19.53 8.49
CA ALA A 153 -15.83 -20.66 9.23
C ALA A 153 -14.36 -20.91 8.89
N CYS A 154 -14.03 -20.99 7.60
CA CYS A 154 -12.68 -21.23 7.13
C CYS A 154 -11.71 -20.10 7.47
N PHE A 155 -12.15 -18.84 7.37
CA PHE A 155 -11.32 -17.71 7.78
C PHE A 155 -10.97 -17.79 9.27
N SER A 156 -11.94 -18.13 10.13
CA SER A 156 -11.69 -18.34 11.55
C SER A 156 -10.71 -19.49 11.80
N ASP A 157 -10.87 -20.62 11.12
CA ASP A 157 -10.01 -21.80 11.28
C ASP A 157 -8.56 -21.50 10.85
N ILE A 158 -8.38 -20.82 9.70
CA ILE A 158 -7.05 -20.38 9.22
C ILE A 158 -6.37 -19.49 10.25
N MET A 159 -7.07 -18.47 10.76
CA MET A 159 -6.50 -17.55 11.74
C MET A 159 -6.13 -18.25 13.05
N SER A 160 -6.97 -19.18 13.54
CA SER A 160 -6.66 -20.00 14.70
C SER A 160 -5.40 -20.85 14.50
N ILE A 161 -5.23 -21.47 13.33
CA ILE A 161 -4.04 -22.28 13.01
C ILE A 161 -2.78 -21.42 12.90
N LEU A 162 -2.86 -20.25 12.27
CA LEU A 162 -1.74 -19.32 12.19
C LEU A 162 -1.31 -18.87 13.59
N ALA A 163 -2.28 -18.46 14.43
CA ALA A 163 -2.02 -18.07 15.81
C ALA A 163 -1.39 -19.21 16.63
N SER A 164 -1.81 -20.46 16.40
CA SER A 164 -1.23 -21.62 17.08
C SER A 164 0.21 -21.93 16.68
N LYS A 165 0.66 -21.39 15.55
CA LYS A 165 2.02 -21.47 15.02
C LYS A 165 2.86 -20.22 15.33
N GLY A 166 2.39 -19.32 16.19
CA GLY A 166 3.13 -18.12 16.60
C GLY A 166 2.95 -16.90 15.70
N ALA A 167 1.98 -16.93 14.77
CA ALA A 167 1.61 -15.76 14.00
C ALA A 167 0.91 -14.71 14.87
N ASN A 168 0.99 -13.45 14.46
CA ASN A 168 0.32 -12.35 15.11
C ASN A 168 -1.21 -12.50 15.00
N THR A 169 -1.94 -12.40 16.12
CA THR A 169 -3.40 -12.56 16.13
C THR A 169 -4.15 -11.39 15.48
N ASN A 170 -3.47 -10.26 15.27
CA ASN A 170 -4.02 -9.04 14.66
C ASN A 170 -3.77 -8.98 13.14
N ILE A 171 -3.41 -10.09 12.49
CA ILE A 171 -3.24 -10.18 11.02
C ILE A 171 -4.47 -9.64 10.27
N PRO A 172 -5.73 -9.94 10.64
CA PRO A 172 -6.90 -9.43 9.93
C PRO A 172 -6.93 -7.90 9.86
N GLU A 173 -6.62 -7.22 10.95
CA GLU A 173 -6.56 -5.78 11.04
C GLU A 173 -5.33 -5.22 10.30
N LEU A 174 -4.16 -5.82 10.53
CA LEU A 174 -2.89 -5.41 9.89
C LEU A 174 -2.97 -5.46 8.36
N CYS A 175 -3.55 -6.55 7.83
CA CYS A 175 -3.64 -6.79 6.39
C CYS A 175 -4.99 -6.39 5.78
N THR A 176 -5.89 -5.79 6.58
CA THR A 176 -7.25 -5.40 6.16
C THR A 176 -8.04 -6.58 5.53
N LEU A 177 -7.91 -7.77 6.11
CA LEU A 177 -8.53 -8.99 5.60
C LEU A 177 -9.93 -9.18 6.17
N ARG A 178 -10.84 -9.67 5.33
CA ARG A 178 -12.21 -10.01 5.74
C ARG A 178 -12.59 -11.37 5.15
N PRO A 179 -13.49 -12.12 5.81
CA PRO A 179 -14.05 -13.34 5.23
C PRO A 179 -14.70 -13.11 3.86
N SER A 180 -15.24 -11.91 3.60
CA SER A 180 -15.81 -11.54 2.29
C SER A 180 -14.80 -11.57 1.15
N ASN A 181 -13.49 -11.51 1.43
CA ASN A 181 -12.47 -11.68 0.40
C ASN A 181 -12.37 -13.12 -0.12
N LEU A 182 -12.95 -14.11 0.58
CA LEU A 182 -12.99 -15.51 0.13
C LEU A 182 -14.24 -15.84 -0.70
N THR A 183 -15.20 -14.92 -0.77
CA THR A 183 -16.45 -15.14 -1.50
C THR A 183 -16.43 -14.59 -2.91
N ASP A 184 -15.53 -13.63 -3.19
CA ASP A 184 -15.42 -12.87 -4.45
C ASP A 184 -16.79 -12.58 -5.06
N ALA A 185 -17.70 -12.13 -4.19
CA ALA A 185 -19.14 -12.31 -4.35
C ALA A 185 -19.69 -11.61 -5.61
N SER A 186 -19.03 -10.54 -6.06
CA SER A 186 -19.46 -9.77 -7.21
C SER A 186 -19.00 -10.31 -8.57
N CYS A 187 -18.04 -11.25 -8.60
CA CYS A 187 -17.63 -11.86 -9.87
C CYS A 187 -18.72 -12.81 -10.39
N PRO A 188 -19.14 -12.69 -11.67
CA PRO A 188 -20.20 -13.52 -12.23
C PRO A 188 -19.76 -14.97 -12.48
N VAL A 189 -18.46 -15.21 -12.63
CA VAL A 189 -17.89 -16.55 -12.86
C VAL A 189 -17.45 -17.14 -11.53
N LYS A 190 -17.97 -18.32 -11.20
CA LYS A 190 -17.73 -18.99 -9.90
C LYS A 190 -17.30 -20.44 -10.01
N ASP A 191 -17.37 -21.03 -11.20
CA ASP A 191 -17.05 -22.43 -11.46
C ASP A 191 -15.98 -22.57 -12.54
N ILE A 192 -15.27 -23.70 -12.51
CA ILE A 192 -14.14 -23.99 -13.39
C ILE A 192 -14.57 -24.01 -14.86
N SER A 193 -15.72 -24.64 -15.17
CA SER A 193 -16.16 -24.85 -16.55
C SER A 193 -16.50 -23.53 -17.25
N SER A 194 -17.16 -22.62 -16.54
CA SER A 194 -17.43 -21.27 -17.02
C SER A 194 -16.15 -20.47 -17.21
N PHE A 195 -15.18 -20.61 -16.30
CA PHE A 195 -13.89 -19.94 -16.40
C PHE A 195 -13.10 -20.39 -17.64
N GLU A 196 -12.94 -21.71 -17.83
CA GLU A 196 -12.18 -22.28 -18.94
C GLU A 196 -12.78 -21.96 -20.31
N ARG A 197 -14.10 -21.72 -20.38
CA ARG A 197 -14.77 -21.28 -21.60
C ARG A 197 -14.50 -19.81 -21.95
N MET A 198 -14.29 -18.97 -20.94
CA MET A 198 -14.13 -17.52 -21.14
C MET A 198 -12.66 -17.09 -21.23
N VAL A 199 -11.76 -17.76 -20.52
CA VAL A 199 -10.36 -17.34 -20.41
C VAL A 199 -9.48 -18.18 -21.31
N ASN A 200 -8.52 -17.55 -21.99
CA ASN A 200 -7.45 -18.29 -22.65
C ASN A 200 -6.48 -18.84 -21.60
N VAL A 201 -6.80 -20.05 -21.11
CA VAL A 201 -6.08 -20.73 -20.03
C VAL A 201 -4.61 -20.96 -20.39
N SER A 202 -4.31 -21.34 -21.65
CA SER A 202 -2.92 -21.55 -22.07
C SER A 202 -2.11 -20.27 -21.90
N LYS A 203 -2.60 -19.16 -22.45
CA LYS A 203 -1.93 -17.85 -22.33
C LYS A 203 -1.73 -17.44 -20.87
N LEU A 204 -2.73 -17.68 -20.02
CA LEU A 204 -2.67 -17.34 -18.60
C LEU A 204 -1.63 -18.20 -17.85
N LEU A 205 -1.61 -19.50 -18.08
CA LEU A 205 -0.65 -20.42 -17.46
C LEU A 205 0.78 -20.20 -17.98
N ASP A 206 0.94 -19.94 -19.26
CA ASP A 206 2.24 -19.62 -19.87
C ASP A 206 2.83 -18.34 -19.27
N ALA A 207 1.98 -17.36 -18.95
CA ALA A 207 2.39 -16.11 -18.32
C ALA A 207 2.76 -16.28 -16.83
N CYS A 208 2.06 -17.14 -16.08
CA CYS A 208 2.11 -17.16 -14.62
C CYS A 208 2.75 -18.40 -13.98
N SER A 209 3.07 -19.45 -14.76
CA SER A 209 3.68 -20.68 -14.24
C SER A 209 5.14 -20.54 -13.82
N SER A 210 5.85 -19.53 -14.34
CA SER A 210 7.23 -19.23 -13.99
C SER A 210 7.46 -17.72 -13.98
N VAL A 211 7.24 -17.11 -12.81
CA VAL A 211 7.36 -15.65 -12.65
C VAL A 211 8.76 -15.31 -12.16
N ASP A 212 9.56 -14.67 -13.02
CA ASP A 212 10.86 -14.11 -12.65
C ASP A 212 10.67 -12.74 -11.97
N PRO A 213 11.21 -12.51 -10.76
CA PRO A 213 11.00 -11.26 -10.03
C PRO A 213 11.44 -10.00 -10.77
N LEU A 214 12.58 -10.04 -11.48
CA LEU A 214 13.11 -8.88 -12.17
C LEU A 214 12.29 -8.56 -13.42
N LYS A 215 11.96 -9.59 -14.20
CA LYS A 215 11.14 -9.44 -15.39
C LYS A 215 9.75 -8.96 -15.01
N GLU A 216 9.10 -9.57 -14.01
CA GLU A 216 7.74 -9.20 -13.65
C GLU A 216 7.66 -7.77 -13.08
N CYS A 217 8.64 -7.34 -12.28
CA CYS A 217 8.62 -5.98 -11.73
C CYS A 217 8.90 -4.88 -12.78
N CYS A 218 9.70 -5.18 -13.82
CA CYS A 218 10.11 -4.18 -14.83
C CYS A 218 9.35 -4.27 -16.15
N ARG A 219 8.95 -5.47 -16.56
CA ARG A 219 8.25 -5.80 -17.82
C ARG A 219 7.22 -6.90 -17.54
N PRO A 220 6.14 -6.57 -16.82
CA PRO A 220 5.21 -7.55 -16.30
C PRO A 220 4.50 -8.31 -17.42
N VAL A 221 4.30 -9.61 -17.24
CA VAL A 221 3.57 -10.48 -18.17
C VAL A 221 2.43 -11.20 -17.44
N CYS A 222 2.68 -11.71 -16.23
CA CYS A 222 1.67 -12.43 -15.47
C CYS A 222 0.59 -11.47 -14.93
N GLN A 223 0.98 -10.34 -14.32
CA GLN A 223 0.02 -9.37 -13.78
C GLN A 223 -0.95 -8.85 -14.87
N PRO A 224 -0.49 -8.44 -16.08
CA PRO A 224 -1.40 -8.10 -17.18
C PRO A 224 -2.32 -9.26 -17.60
N ALA A 225 -1.82 -10.49 -17.68
CA ALA A 225 -2.63 -11.65 -18.05
C ALA A 225 -3.75 -11.91 -17.03
N ILE A 226 -3.45 -11.76 -15.73
CA ILE A 226 -4.45 -11.86 -14.66
C ILE A 226 -5.51 -10.76 -14.80
N VAL A 227 -5.09 -9.51 -15.01
CA VAL A 227 -6.02 -8.37 -15.15
C VAL A 227 -6.88 -8.52 -16.40
N GLU A 228 -6.31 -8.95 -17.52
CA GLU A 228 -7.03 -9.22 -18.76
C GLU A 228 -8.10 -10.29 -18.56
N ALA A 229 -7.74 -11.42 -17.93
CA ALA A 229 -8.68 -12.48 -17.61
C ALA A 229 -9.79 -11.99 -16.67
N ALA A 230 -9.45 -11.25 -15.61
CA ALA A 230 -10.40 -10.71 -14.64
C ALA A 230 -11.39 -9.73 -15.28
N VAL A 231 -10.90 -8.84 -16.15
CA VAL A 231 -11.77 -7.91 -16.92
C VAL A 231 -12.69 -8.70 -17.84
N HIS A 232 -12.17 -9.69 -18.56
CA HIS A 232 -12.95 -10.49 -19.50
C HIS A 232 -14.09 -11.26 -18.81
N ILE A 233 -13.83 -11.86 -17.65
CA ILE A 233 -14.88 -12.56 -16.89
C ILE A 233 -15.81 -11.59 -16.16
N SER A 234 -15.35 -10.39 -15.77
CA SER A 234 -16.22 -9.38 -15.16
C SER A 234 -17.31 -8.86 -16.11
N SER A 235 -17.04 -8.84 -17.42
CA SER A 235 -18.00 -8.43 -18.44
C SER A 235 -18.81 -9.59 -19.04
N GLY A 236 -18.66 -10.81 -18.49
CA GLY A 236 -19.35 -12.00 -19.00
C GLY A 236 -18.91 -12.42 -20.41
N GLY A 237 -17.69 -12.08 -20.83
CA GLY A 237 -17.16 -12.38 -22.16
C GLY A 237 -17.68 -11.49 -23.29
N ALA A 238 -18.48 -10.46 -22.98
CA ALA A 238 -18.83 -9.44 -23.96
C ALA A 238 -17.65 -8.47 -24.13
N SER A 239 -17.27 -8.23 -25.40
CA SER A 239 -16.43 -7.09 -25.79
C SER A 239 -16.99 -5.82 -25.15
N MET A 240 -16.10 -5.02 -24.56
CA MET A 240 -16.34 -3.80 -23.79
C MET A 240 -17.23 -2.74 -24.49
N PHE A 241 -17.59 -2.95 -25.76
CA PHE A 241 -18.48 -2.12 -26.56
C PHE A 241 -19.99 -2.33 -26.32
N GLY A 242 -20.41 -3.24 -25.44
CA GLY A 242 -21.84 -3.59 -25.28
C GLY A 242 -22.44 -3.58 -23.86
N SER A 243 -21.65 -3.38 -22.80
CA SER A 243 -22.16 -3.44 -21.41
C SER A 243 -22.42 -2.04 -20.84
N THR A 244 -23.60 -1.84 -20.26
CA THR A 244 -24.05 -0.62 -19.57
C THR A 244 -23.33 -0.35 -18.24
N THR A 245 -22.31 -1.13 -17.89
CA THR A 245 -21.42 -0.85 -16.76
C THR A 245 -20.36 0.17 -17.17
N ILE A 246 -20.54 1.42 -16.73
CA ILE A 246 -19.58 2.50 -16.97
C ILE A 246 -18.18 2.05 -16.49
N PRO A 247 -17.19 1.94 -17.40
CA PRO A 247 -15.81 1.65 -17.03
C PRO A 247 -15.33 2.72 -16.04
N GLY A 248 -14.94 2.32 -14.82
CA GLY A 248 -14.48 3.22 -13.77
C GLY A 248 -15.50 3.59 -12.69
N SER A 249 -16.73 3.08 -12.71
CA SER A 249 -17.61 3.15 -11.54
C SER A 249 -17.04 2.33 -10.38
N ALA A 250 -17.18 2.81 -9.13
CA ALA A 250 -16.73 2.08 -7.94
C ALA A 250 -17.29 0.65 -7.87
N ALA A 251 -18.51 0.43 -8.37
CA ALA A 251 -19.09 -0.91 -8.49
C ALA A 251 -18.34 -1.80 -9.49
N GLY A 252 -17.97 -1.26 -10.66
CA GLY A 252 -17.19 -1.99 -11.68
C GLY A 252 -15.75 -2.26 -11.25
N ILE A 253 -15.13 -1.36 -10.49
CA ILE A 253 -13.79 -1.56 -9.92
C ILE A 253 -13.80 -2.71 -8.91
N ASN A 254 -14.83 -2.76 -8.05
CA ASN A 254 -14.99 -3.86 -7.09
C ASN A 254 -15.22 -5.20 -7.79
N THR A 255 -16.01 -5.23 -8.88
CA THR A 255 -16.22 -6.46 -9.67
C THR A 255 -14.94 -6.99 -10.31
N VAL A 256 -14.14 -6.13 -10.93
CA VAL A 256 -12.86 -6.56 -11.50
C VAL A 256 -11.91 -7.05 -10.41
N SER A 257 -11.92 -6.42 -9.23
CA SER A 257 -11.11 -6.87 -8.09
C SER A 257 -11.50 -8.26 -7.61
N ASP A 258 -12.79 -8.52 -7.38
CA ASP A 258 -13.28 -9.85 -7.00
C ASP A 258 -12.98 -10.89 -8.09
N CYS A 259 -13.09 -10.50 -9.37
CA CYS A 259 -12.71 -11.39 -10.47
C CYS A 259 -11.21 -11.69 -10.55
N LYS A 260 -10.32 -10.85 -9.99
CA LYS A 260 -8.90 -11.22 -9.83
C LYS A 260 -8.74 -12.36 -8.81
N GLY A 261 -9.52 -12.34 -7.73
CA GLY A 261 -9.56 -13.44 -6.75
C GLY A 261 -9.94 -14.76 -7.42
N VAL A 262 -10.97 -14.75 -8.27
CA VAL A 262 -11.37 -15.92 -9.07
C VAL A 262 -10.24 -16.41 -9.99
N VAL A 263 -9.51 -15.50 -10.66
CA VAL A 263 -8.36 -15.87 -11.50
C VAL A 263 -7.22 -16.45 -10.67
N HIS A 264 -6.92 -15.88 -9.50
CA HIS A 264 -5.89 -16.41 -8.60
C HIS A 264 -6.26 -17.80 -8.08
N SER A 265 -7.51 -18.00 -7.66
CA SER A 265 -8.04 -19.31 -7.25
C SER A 265 -7.90 -20.35 -8.37
N TYR A 266 -8.21 -19.99 -9.61
CA TYR A 266 -8.00 -20.87 -10.76
C TYR A 266 -6.51 -21.20 -11.00
N LEU A 267 -5.63 -20.19 -10.93
CA LEU A 267 -4.18 -20.40 -11.05
C LEU A 267 -3.64 -21.32 -9.95
N SER A 268 -4.03 -21.10 -8.70
CA SER A 268 -3.69 -21.93 -7.55
C SER A 268 -4.15 -23.37 -7.68
N MET A 269 -5.27 -23.60 -8.38
CA MET A 269 -5.78 -24.95 -8.63
C MET A 269 -4.96 -25.70 -9.70
N LYS A 270 -4.43 -24.99 -10.70
CA LYS A 270 -3.67 -25.59 -11.81
C LYS A 270 -2.17 -25.70 -11.49
N LEU A 271 -1.64 -24.81 -10.67
CA LEU A 271 -0.24 -24.78 -10.24
C LEU A 271 -0.09 -25.53 -8.91
N SER A 272 1.14 -25.95 -8.58
CA SER A 272 1.40 -26.43 -7.22
C SER A 272 1.32 -25.25 -6.24
N SER A 273 0.96 -25.53 -4.98
CA SER A 273 0.87 -24.51 -3.92
C SER A 273 2.17 -23.72 -3.77
N GLU A 274 3.34 -24.34 -3.98
CA GLU A 274 4.64 -23.66 -3.92
C GLU A 274 4.87 -22.70 -5.10
N VAL A 275 4.53 -23.12 -6.32
CA VAL A 275 4.67 -22.30 -7.54
C VAL A 275 3.70 -21.12 -7.48
N ALA A 276 2.43 -21.37 -7.14
CA ALA A 276 1.43 -20.33 -6.94
C ALA A 276 1.88 -19.33 -5.86
N ASN A 277 2.38 -19.83 -4.73
CA ASN A 277 2.84 -18.97 -3.64
C ASN A 277 4.00 -18.09 -4.06
N THR A 278 4.97 -18.64 -4.80
CA THR A 278 6.10 -17.88 -5.30
C THR A 278 5.64 -16.80 -6.29
N ALA A 279 4.77 -17.15 -7.24
CA ALA A 279 4.23 -16.23 -8.21
C ALA A 279 3.48 -15.06 -7.55
N PHE A 280 2.52 -15.33 -6.65
CA PHE A 280 1.74 -14.28 -5.98
C PHE A 280 2.59 -13.38 -5.09
N ARG A 281 3.60 -13.93 -4.40
CA ARG A 281 4.57 -13.12 -3.62
C ARG A 281 5.38 -12.19 -4.51
N VAL A 282 5.78 -12.64 -5.70
CA VAL A 282 6.47 -11.77 -6.66
C VAL A 282 5.55 -10.66 -7.14
N LEU A 283 4.33 -10.99 -7.57
CA LEU A 283 3.36 -10.01 -8.08
C LEU A 283 3.02 -8.93 -7.03
N SER A 284 2.78 -9.36 -5.79
CA SER A 284 2.54 -8.44 -4.67
C SER A 284 3.79 -7.63 -4.32
N GLY A 285 4.97 -8.25 -4.26
CA GLY A 285 6.26 -7.59 -4.07
C GLY A 285 6.53 -6.48 -5.09
N CYS A 286 6.29 -6.75 -6.37
CA CYS A 286 6.43 -5.77 -7.44
C CYS A 286 5.47 -4.59 -7.31
N LYS A 287 4.28 -4.80 -6.71
CA LYS A 287 3.30 -3.76 -6.47
C LYS A 287 3.69 -2.88 -5.27
N VAL A 288 4.05 -3.49 -4.14
CA VAL A 288 4.35 -2.76 -2.89
C VAL A 288 5.64 -1.94 -2.98
N ASN A 289 6.56 -2.35 -3.85
CA ASN A 289 7.80 -1.62 -4.07
C ASN A 289 7.65 -0.28 -4.83
N LYS A 290 6.45 0.06 -5.32
CA LYS A 290 6.20 1.29 -6.09
C LYS A 290 5.80 2.51 -5.26
N VAL A 291 5.63 2.35 -3.95
CA VAL A 291 5.17 3.40 -3.03
C VAL A 291 6.08 3.53 -1.83
N CYS A 292 6.09 4.70 -1.18
CA CYS A 292 6.69 4.84 0.14
C CYS A 292 5.66 4.44 1.21
N PRO A 293 5.97 3.47 2.09
CA PRO A 293 5.06 3.09 3.18
C PRO A 293 5.23 3.95 4.45
N LEU A 294 6.26 4.81 4.53
CA LEU A 294 6.48 5.67 5.70
C LEU A 294 5.51 6.85 5.73
N GLU A 295 4.93 7.10 6.90
CA GLU A 295 4.13 8.29 7.16
C GLU A 295 5.00 9.44 7.68
N PHE A 296 5.07 10.51 6.89
CA PHE A 296 5.77 11.75 7.23
C PHE A 296 4.79 12.79 7.79
N ASP A 297 4.90 13.11 9.08
CA ASP A 297 4.24 14.30 9.65
C ASP A 297 5.05 15.59 9.39
N ASP A 298 4.50 16.73 9.81
CA ASP A 298 5.05 18.06 9.50
C ASP A 298 6.56 18.19 9.83
N PRO A 299 7.43 18.42 8.82
CA PRO A 299 8.88 18.45 9.03
C PRO A 299 9.38 19.80 9.55
N SER A 300 8.52 20.59 10.22
CA SER A 300 8.85 21.93 10.75
C SER A 300 10.13 21.98 11.59
N SER A 301 10.43 20.91 12.35
CA SER A 301 11.66 20.83 13.15
C SER A 301 12.91 20.84 12.25
N VAL A 302 12.88 20.08 11.16
CA VAL A 302 13.94 20.02 10.14
C VAL A 302 14.01 21.34 9.37
N VAL A 303 12.87 21.89 8.95
CA VAL A 303 12.81 23.15 8.20
C VAL A 303 13.40 24.31 9.00
N LYS A 304 13.06 24.42 10.29
CA LYS A 304 13.66 25.42 11.19
C LYS A 304 15.16 25.22 11.37
N ALA A 305 15.59 23.97 11.51
CA ALA A 305 16.99 23.63 11.73
C ALA A 305 17.86 23.71 10.48
N CYS A 306 17.28 23.69 9.28
CA CYS A 306 17.98 23.68 7.98
C CYS A 306 17.73 24.93 7.12
N GLY A 307 17.08 25.95 7.67
CA GLY A 307 16.80 27.21 6.98
C GLY A 307 18.06 28.04 6.65
N LYS A 308 17.85 29.19 6.00
CA LYS A 308 18.91 30.03 5.41
C LYS A 308 20.01 30.53 6.37
N ALA A 309 19.81 30.46 7.68
CA ALA A 309 20.78 30.92 8.70
C ALA A 309 21.27 29.79 9.63
N SER A 310 21.09 28.53 9.22
CA SER A 310 21.35 27.38 10.08
C SER A 310 22.78 26.86 10.04
N SER A 311 23.24 26.36 11.20
CA SER A 311 24.49 25.60 11.26
C SER A 311 24.33 24.20 10.63
N ARG A 312 25.34 23.72 9.92
CA ARG A 312 25.34 22.36 9.36
C ARG A 312 25.08 21.28 10.43
N PRO A 313 25.72 21.30 11.61
CA PRO A 313 25.49 20.27 12.63
C PRO A 313 24.05 20.24 13.14
N SER A 314 23.45 21.41 13.43
CA SER A 314 22.06 21.47 13.91
C SER A 314 21.06 20.94 12.88
N CYS A 315 21.29 21.25 11.60
CA CYS A 315 20.47 20.76 10.51
C CYS A 315 20.56 19.24 10.37
N CYS A 316 21.78 18.68 10.31
CA CYS A 316 21.96 17.24 10.13
C CYS A 316 21.45 16.43 11.31
N THR A 317 21.64 16.90 12.55
CA THR A 317 21.06 16.24 13.74
C THR A 317 19.53 16.22 13.69
N ALA A 318 18.89 17.32 13.29
CA ALA A 318 17.44 17.39 13.18
C ALA A 318 16.91 16.46 12.08
N LEU A 319 17.60 16.44 10.93
CA LEU A 319 17.28 15.57 9.80
C LEU A 319 17.39 14.09 10.17
N GLN A 320 18.54 13.69 10.74
CA GLN A 320 18.79 12.31 11.19
C GLN A 320 17.80 11.88 12.26
N SER A 321 17.50 12.74 13.25
CA SER A 321 16.53 12.43 14.31
C SER A 321 15.12 12.24 13.76
N TYR A 322 14.72 13.07 12.79
CA TYR A 322 13.43 12.97 12.14
C TYR A 322 13.33 11.65 11.35
N ILE A 323 14.30 11.37 10.47
CA ILE A 323 14.36 10.11 9.70
C ILE A 323 14.39 8.89 10.64
N ALA A 324 15.19 8.96 11.71
CA ALA A 324 15.30 7.88 12.70
C ALA A 324 14.01 7.59 13.46
N THR A 325 13.10 8.57 13.54
CA THR A 325 11.76 8.38 14.09
C THR A 325 10.84 7.72 13.07
N ARG A 326 10.97 8.09 11.78
CA ARG A 326 10.18 7.50 10.67
C ARG A 326 10.53 6.05 10.40
N GLN A 327 11.82 5.73 10.33
CA GLN A 327 12.28 4.37 10.03
C GLN A 327 11.75 3.32 11.02
N LYS A 328 11.32 3.72 12.22
CA LYS A 328 10.77 2.81 13.24
C LYS A 328 9.35 2.32 12.96
N GLN A 329 8.66 2.90 11.98
CA GLN A 329 7.26 2.56 11.68
C GLN A 329 7.16 1.15 11.08
N ILE A 330 7.91 0.91 10.00
CA ILE A 330 7.84 -0.32 9.22
C ILE A 330 9.17 -0.57 8.49
N PHE A 331 9.42 -1.81 8.13
CA PHE A 331 10.51 -2.22 7.26
C PHE A 331 10.25 -1.73 5.84
N VAL A 332 11.28 -1.18 5.21
CA VAL A 332 11.21 -0.56 3.89
C VAL A 332 12.23 -1.22 2.98
N THR A 333 11.83 -1.71 1.81
CA THR A 333 12.79 -2.27 0.86
C THR A 333 13.66 -1.17 0.25
N ASN A 334 14.80 -1.51 -0.36
CA ASN A 334 15.64 -0.53 -1.04
C ASN A 334 14.87 0.31 -2.08
N LEU A 335 13.93 -0.31 -2.81
CA LEU A 335 13.14 0.39 -3.82
C LEU A 335 12.09 1.31 -3.18
N GLN A 336 11.47 0.89 -2.07
CA GLN A 336 10.58 1.76 -1.31
C GLN A 336 11.33 2.91 -0.62
N ALA A 337 12.57 2.68 -0.17
CA ALA A 337 13.42 3.69 0.45
C ALA A 337 13.73 4.83 -0.53
N ILE A 338 13.95 4.51 -1.82
CA ILE A 338 14.10 5.52 -2.88
C ILE A 338 12.84 6.39 -2.97
N ASN A 339 11.66 5.76 -2.98
CA ASN A 339 10.39 6.49 -3.03
C ASN A 339 10.19 7.36 -1.77
N CYS A 340 10.56 6.85 -0.59
CA CYS A 340 10.46 7.58 0.67
C CYS A 340 11.40 8.78 0.74
N ALA A 341 12.67 8.60 0.34
CA ALA A 341 13.64 9.68 0.26
C ALA A 341 13.17 10.75 -0.73
N THR A 342 12.65 10.35 -1.89
CA THR A 342 12.11 11.28 -2.90
C THR A 342 10.92 12.07 -2.37
N MET A 343 9.96 11.40 -1.73
CA MET A 343 8.77 12.03 -1.15
C MET A 343 9.16 13.05 -0.08
N PHE A 344 10.01 12.64 0.87
CA PHE A 344 10.46 13.52 1.95
C PHE A 344 11.30 14.69 1.43
N GLY A 345 12.18 14.46 0.45
CA GLY A 345 12.98 15.49 -0.20
C GLY A 345 12.09 16.57 -0.84
N SER A 346 11.03 16.15 -1.55
CA SER A 346 10.03 17.07 -2.10
C SER A 346 9.28 17.87 -1.00
N MET A 347 8.98 17.25 0.16
CA MET A 347 8.39 17.98 1.29
C MET A 347 9.32 19.08 1.81
N LEU A 348 10.61 18.77 1.97
CA LEU A 348 11.61 19.71 2.44
C LEU A 348 11.85 20.86 1.44
N GLN A 349 11.95 20.55 0.15
CA GLN A 349 12.09 21.56 -0.91
C GLN A 349 10.90 22.53 -0.93
N LYS A 350 9.66 22.03 -0.84
CA LYS A 350 8.46 22.85 -0.78
C LYS A 350 8.44 23.77 0.45
N ALA A 351 9.07 23.34 1.55
CA ALA A 351 9.21 24.12 2.76
C ALA A 351 10.43 25.08 2.76
N GLY A 352 11.17 25.16 1.65
CA GLY A 352 12.27 26.11 1.47
C GLY A 352 13.64 25.63 1.97
N VAL A 353 13.81 24.33 2.20
CA VAL A 353 15.14 23.72 2.46
C VAL A 353 15.88 23.53 1.13
N GLY A 354 17.18 23.85 1.12
CA GLY A 354 18.02 23.87 -0.10
C GLY A 354 18.26 22.50 -0.76
N ASN A 355 18.90 22.53 -1.93
CA ASN A 355 18.79 21.49 -2.96
C ASN A 355 19.70 20.26 -2.84
N ASP A 356 20.42 20.03 -1.73
CA ASP A 356 21.03 18.71 -1.47
C ASP A 356 21.32 18.51 0.02
N ILE A 357 20.26 18.35 0.81
CA ILE A 357 20.41 18.14 2.26
C ILE A 357 20.85 16.72 2.62
N TYR A 358 20.57 15.74 1.75
CA TYR A 358 20.96 14.36 1.98
C TYR A 358 22.47 14.18 1.79
N GLY A 359 23.04 14.70 0.71
CA GLY A 359 24.50 14.70 0.51
C GLY A 359 25.24 15.51 1.56
N LEU A 360 24.69 16.64 2.01
CA LEU A 360 25.30 17.47 3.06
C LEU A 360 25.44 16.74 4.40
N CYS A 361 24.47 15.90 4.73
CA CYS A 361 24.31 15.25 6.02
C CYS A 361 24.63 13.74 6.00
N ASP A 362 25.18 13.25 4.89
CA ASP A 362 25.55 11.84 4.69
C ASP A 362 24.37 10.88 4.97
N ILE A 363 23.20 11.23 4.44
CA ILE A 363 21.99 10.40 4.53
C ILE A 363 22.00 9.39 3.38
N ASP A 364 21.90 8.11 3.72
CA ASP A 364 21.82 6.98 2.81
C ASP A 364 20.39 6.42 2.71
N LEU A 365 20.09 5.64 1.66
CA LEU A 365 18.81 4.92 1.54
C LEU A 365 18.53 4.00 2.72
N LYS A 366 19.59 3.42 3.32
CA LYS A 366 19.47 2.53 4.49
C LYS A 366 18.90 3.24 5.72
N ASP A 367 19.01 4.57 5.80
CA ASP A 367 18.52 5.34 6.95
C ASP A 367 16.99 5.46 6.93
N PHE A 368 16.35 5.14 5.80
CA PHE A 368 14.89 5.07 5.69
C PHE A 368 14.32 3.67 6.00
N SER A 369 15.17 2.66 6.24
CA SER A 369 14.73 1.32 6.61
C SER A 369 15.08 1.01 8.06
N LEU A 370 14.26 0.18 8.71
CA LEU A 370 14.63 -0.46 9.97
C LEU A 370 16.01 -1.11 9.84
N GLN A 371 16.93 -0.68 10.71
CA GLN A 371 18.24 -1.28 10.90
C GLN A 371 18.09 -2.29 12.04
N VAL A 372 18.40 -3.56 11.76
CA VAL A 372 18.27 -4.69 12.70
C VAL A 372 19.64 -5.18 13.09
#